data_AF-A0A6J8B9E6-F1
#
_entry.id   AF-A0A6J8B9E6-F1
#
_cell.length_a   1.000
_cell.length_b   1.000
_cell.length_c   1.000
_cell.angle_alpha   90.00
_cell.angle_beta   90.00
_cell.angle_gamma   90.00
#
_symmetry.space_group_name_H-M   'P 1'
#
loop_
_entity.id
_entity.type
_entity.pdbx_description
1 polymer ?
#
loop_
_entity_poly.entity_id
_entity_poly.type
_entity_poly.pdbx_seq_one_letter_code
_entity_poly.pdbx_strand_id
1 'polypeptide(L)'
;MAVKILVLTLQCCDIGWVAVKILVLTLQWCGIRWVAVKILVLTLQCCGIRWVAVKIPVLTLQCCVIRWVAVKIPVLTLQCCVIRWVAVKILVLTSQCCGIRWVAVKIPVLTLQCCGIRWVAVKILVLTLQCCDIGWVAYKILVLTLQNNGIR
;
A
#
# COMPACT_ATOMS: atom_id res chain seq x y z
N MET A 1 1.01 15.17 28.41
CA MET A 1 -0.31 14.72 27.90
C MET A 1 -0.08 13.74 26.76
N ALA A 2 -0.48 12.46 26.91
CA ALA A 2 -0.35 11.50 25.83
C ALA A 2 -1.56 11.61 24.91
N VAL A 3 -1.38 12.24 23.74
CA VAL A 3 -2.41 12.28 22.69
C VAL A 3 -2.69 10.85 22.24
N LYS A 4 -3.83 10.29 22.66
CA LYS A 4 -4.25 8.93 22.30
C LYS A 4 -4.74 8.87 20.85
N ILE A 5 -5.36 9.94 20.37
CA ILE A 5 -5.98 10.03 19.05
C ILE A 5 -5.63 11.39 18.47
N LEU A 6 -5.12 11.40 17.24
CA LEU A 6 -4.87 12.61 16.46
C LEU A 6 -5.68 12.52 15.16
N VAL A 7 -6.43 13.58 14.87
CA VAL A 7 -7.20 13.73 13.63
C VAL A 7 -6.73 15.02 12.96
N LEU A 8 -6.28 14.93 11.72
CA LEU A 8 -5.71 16.05 10.99
C LEU A 8 -6.12 16.02 9.52
N THR A 9 -6.38 17.21 8.99
CA THR A 9 -6.57 17.48 7.56
C THR A 9 -5.58 18.57 7.18
N LEU A 10 -4.66 18.29 6.26
CA LEU A 10 -3.62 19.24 5.87
C LEU A 10 -3.51 19.31 4.34
N GLN A 11 -3.18 20.49 3.85
CA GLN A 11 -2.96 20.77 2.43
C GLN A 11 -1.59 21.45 2.28
N CYS A 12 -0.83 21.07 1.24
CA CYS A 12 0.44 21.71 0.89
C CYS A 12 1.44 21.76 2.06
N CYS A 13 1.65 20.62 2.73
CA CYS A 13 2.48 20.53 3.93
C CYS A 13 3.54 19.42 3.82
N ASP A 14 4.67 19.62 4.48
CA ASP A 14 5.67 18.57 4.71
C ASP A 14 5.75 18.19 6.18
N ILE A 15 5.55 16.90 6.45
CA ILE A 15 5.57 16.34 7.80
C ILE A 15 6.83 15.52 7.99
N GLY A 16 7.63 15.90 9.00
CA GLY A 16 8.85 15.19 9.35
C GLY A 16 8.57 13.82 9.97
N TRP A 17 7.83 13.79 11.07
CA TRP A 17 7.60 12.56 11.83
C TRP A 17 6.23 12.60 12.52
N VAL A 18 5.50 11.48 12.48
CA VAL A 18 4.25 11.32 13.24
C VAL A 18 4.29 10.02 14.01
N ALA A 19 4.14 10.14 15.33
CA ALA A 19 3.97 8.99 16.22
C ALA A 19 2.89 9.25 17.26
N VAL A 20 1.81 8.50 17.13
CA VAL A 20 0.64 8.52 18.02
C VAL A 20 0.05 7.11 18.09
N LYS A 21 -0.83 6.86 19.05
CA LYS A 21 -1.46 5.55 19.17
C LYS A 21 -2.48 5.32 18.04
N ILE A 22 -3.34 6.30 17.78
CA ILE A 22 -4.36 6.28 16.72
C ILE A 22 -4.21 7.56 15.91
N LEU A 23 -4.10 7.43 14.59
CA LEU A 23 -4.01 8.55 13.66
C LEU A 23 -5.09 8.43 12.59
N VAL A 24 -5.84 9.51 12.38
CA VAL A 24 -6.67 9.72 11.20
C VAL A 24 -6.11 10.93 10.47
N LEU A 25 -5.65 10.74 9.25
CA LEU A 25 -4.96 11.78 8.51
C LEU A 25 -5.47 11.85 7.07
N THR A 26 -5.84 13.05 6.65
CA THR A 26 -6.15 13.34 5.25
C THR A 26 -5.16 14.38 4.75
N LEU A 27 -4.41 14.06 3.71
CA LEU A 27 -3.45 14.98 3.09
C LEU A 27 -3.70 15.16 1.61
N GLN A 28 -3.49 16.39 1.15
CA GLN A 28 -3.42 16.73 -0.27
C GLN A 28 -2.14 17.50 -0.55
N TRP A 29 -1.38 17.07 -1.56
CA TRP A 29 -0.14 17.74 -1.99
C TRP A 29 0.93 17.81 -0.90
N CYS A 30 1.12 16.72 -0.17
CA CYS A 30 2.00 16.67 1.01
C CYS A 30 3.11 15.63 0.90
N GLY A 31 4.20 15.87 1.63
CA GLY A 31 5.23 14.88 1.91
C GLY A 31 5.20 14.40 3.36
N ILE A 32 5.40 13.10 3.58
CA ILE A 32 5.70 12.57 4.93
C ILE A 32 7.00 11.77 4.88
N ARG A 33 7.93 12.07 5.79
CA ARG A 33 9.15 11.25 5.90
C ARG A 33 8.87 9.95 6.65
N TRP A 34 8.17 10.01 7.78
CA TRP A 34 7.97 8.84 8.64
C TRP A 34 6.61 8.85 9.36
N VAL A 35 5.94 7.70 9.34
CA VAL A 35 4.72 7.43 10.12
C VAL A 35 4.92 6.15 10.93
N ALA A 36 4.78 6.24 12.24
CA ALA A 36 4.87 5.10 13.16
C ALA A 36 3.69 5.11 14.15
N VAL A 37 2.65 4.32 13.86
CA VAL A 37 1.42 4.32 14.68
C VAL A 37 0.86 2.91 14.89
N LYS A 38 0.01 2.73 15.91
CA LYS A 38 -0.64 1.42 16.13
C LYS A 38 -1.79 1.22 15.14
N ILE A 39 -2.66 2.21 15.03
CA ILE A 39 -3.82 2.22 14.13
C ILE A 39 -3.72 3.48 13.27
N LEU A 40 -3.85 3.31 11.95
CA LEU A 40 -3.82 4.40 10.97
C LEU A 40 -5.04 4.33 10.07
N VAL A 41 -5.72 5.46 9.89
CA VAL A 41 -6.56 5.70 8.72
C VAL A 41 -5.92 6.84 7.96
N LEU A 42 -5.51 6.59 6.73
CA LEU A 42 -4.78 7.57 5.93
C LEU A 42 -5.39 7.69 4.53
N THR A 43 -5.79 8.91 4.20
CA THR A 43 -6.21 9.28 2.85
C THR A 43 -5.20 10.26 2.28
N LEU A 44 -4.58 9.92 1.15
CA LEU A 44 -3.63 10.80 0.46
C LEU A 44 -4.03 11.05 -0.98
N GLN A 45 -3.88 12.29 -1.42
CA GLN A 45 -3.96 12.68 -2.82
C GLN A 45 -2.71 13.45 -3.20
N CYS A 46 -2.03 13.03 -4.28
CA CYS A 46 -0.83 13.69 -4.79
C CYS A 46 0.28 13.84 -3.73
N CYS A 47 0.55 12.77 -2.96
CA CYS A 47 1.49 12.82 -1.84
C CYS A 47 2.67 11.85 -2.00
N GLY A 48 3.75 12.14 -1.27
CA GLY A 48 4.92 11.26 -1.15
C GLY A 48 5.12 10.78 0.29
N ILE A 49 5.32 9.48 0.49
CA ILE A 49 5.74 8.94 1.79
C ILE A 49 7.05 8.16 1.67
N ARG A 50 8.01 8.44 2.55
CA ARG A 50 9.25 7.64 2.60
C ARG A 50 9.04 6.34 3.38
N TRP A 51 8.50 6.41 4.59
CA TRP A 51 8.39 5.23 5.46
C TRP A 51 7.06 5.17 6.23
N VAL A 52 6.42 4.00 6.17
CA VAL A 52 5.20 3.68 6.93
C VAL A 52 5.44 2.40 7.74
N ALA A 53 5.34 2.49 9.06
CA ALA A 53 5.42 1.37 9.99
C ALA A 53 4.18 1.33 10.88
N VAL A 54 3.20 0.48 10.55
CA VAL A 54 1.88 0.47 11.21
C VAL A 54 1.39 -0.94 11.47
N LYS A 55 0.80 -1.19 12.64
CA LYS A 55 0.20 -2.52 12.90
C LYS A 55 -1.05 -2.76 12.05
N ILE A 56 -2.01 -1.83 12.10
CA ILE A 56 -3.30 -1.94 11.42
C ILE A 56 -3.59 -0.63 10.67
N PRO A 57 -3.18 -0.51 9.39
CA PRO A 57 -3.53 0.64 8.58
C PRO A 57 -4.69 0.37 7.61
N VAL A 58 -5.50 1.39 7.40
CA VAL A 58 -6.40 1.54 6.25
C VAL A 58 -5.87 2.71 5.43
N LEU A 59 -5.51 2.44 4.18
CA LEU A 59 -4.81 3.38 3.30
C LEU A 59 -5.59 3.55 2.00
N THR A 60 -5.99 4.78 1.71
CA THR A 60 -6.56 5.18 0.42
C THR A 60 -5.63 6.19 -0.23
N LEU A 61 -5.04 5.81 -1.36
CA LEU A 61 -3.96 6.56 -1.98
C LEU A 61 -4.26 6.82 -3.45
N GLN A 62 -4.22 8.09 -3.84
CA GLN A 62 -4.38 8.52 -5.23
C GLN A 62 -3.18 9.34 -5.68
N CYS A 63 -2.57 8.97 -6.81
CA CYS A 63 -1.41 9.68 -7.38
C CYS A 63 -0.25 9.80 -6.38
N CYS A 64 0.06 8.73 -5.65
CA CYS A 64 1.03 8.75 -4.57
C CYS A 64 2.29 7.92 -4.84
N VAL A 65 3.40 8.32 -4.22
CA VAL A 65 4.65 7.56 -4.23
C VAL A 65 5.02 7.15 -2.82
N ILE A 66 5.20 5.84 -2.60
CA ILE A 66 5.65 5.30 -1.32
C ILE A 66 6.93 4.49 -1.49
N ARG A 67 7.95 4.79 -0.67
CA ARG A 67 9.21 4.03 -0.73
C ARG A 67 9.12 2.73 0.06
N TRP A 68 8.66 2.77 1.31
CA TRP A 68 8.68 1.61 2.19
C TRP A 68 7.43 1.48 3.05
N VAL A 69 6.84 0.28 3.04
CA VAL A 69 5.68 -0.08 3.86
C VAL A 69 5.99 -1.36 4.63
N ALA A 70 5.96 -1.28 5.96
CA ALA A 70 6.12 -2.41 6.87
C ALA A 70 4.93 -2.49 7.82
N VAL A 71 4.01 -3.42 7.56
CA VAL A 71 2.71 -3.44 8.24
C VAL A 71 2.26 -4.87 8.56
N LYS A 72 1.37 -5.07 9.54
CA LYS A 72 0.92 -6.43 9.88
C LYS A 72 -0.31 -6.85 9.09
N ILE A 73 -1.36 -6.03 9.13
CA ILE A 73 -2.68 -6.31 8.53
C ILE A 73 -3.20 -5.01 7.91
N PRO A 74 -2.79 -4.66 6.69
CA PRO A 74 -3.27 -3.49 6.01
C PRO A 74 -4.43 -3.81 5.06
N VAL A 75 -5.27 -2.80 4.88
CA VAL A 75 -6.19 -2.69 3.73
C VAL A 75 -5.71 -1.50 2.92
N LEU A 76 -5.28 -1.75 1.68
CA LEU A 76 -4.81 -0.71 0.78
C LEU A 76 -5.70 -0.62 -0.46
N THR A 77 -6.12 0.60 -0.77
CA THR A 77 -6.73 0.98 -2.04
C THR A 77 -5.81 1.98 -2.72
N LEU A 78 -5.30 1.62 -3.90
CA LEU A 78 -4.34 2.41 -4.66
C LEU A 78 -4.87 2.76 -6.05
N GLN A 79 -4.74 4.03 -6.43
CA GLN A 79 -4.97 4.48 -7.80
C GLN A 79 -3.78 5.32 -8.28
N CYS A 80 -3.21 4.99 -9.43
CA CYS A 80 -2.09 5.71 -10.02
C CYS A 80 -0.90 5.87 -9.06
N CYS A 81 -0.54 4.81 -8.34
CA CYS A 81 0.48 4.84 -7.30
C CYS A 81 1.72 4.02 -7.63
N VAL A 82 2.86 4.41 -7.06
CA VAL A 82 4.11 3.66 -7.13
C VAL A 82 4.58 3.29 -5.73
N ILE A 83 4.80 2.00 -5.49
CA ILE A 83 5.36 1.50 -4.23
C ILE A 83 6.67 0.74 -4.50
N ARG A 84 7.75 1.08 -3.79
CA ARG A 84 9.02 0.38 -3.98
C ARG A 84 9.09 -0.92 -3.19
N TRP A 85 8.75 -0.89 -1.90
CA TRP A 85 8.92 -2.05 -1.02
C TRP A 85 7.72 -2.23 -0.08
N VAL A 86 7.21 -3.46 -0.04
CA VAL A 86 6.09 -3.87 0.80
C VAL A 86 6.47 -5.14 1.57
N ALA A 87 6.47 -5.06 2.90
CA ALA A 87 6.71 -6.19 3.79
C ALA A 87 5.53 -6.36 4.76
N VAL A 88 4.77 -7.45 4.61
CA VAL A 88 3.48 -7.62 5.31
C VAL A 88 3.26 -9.05 5.77
N LYS A 89 2.48 -9.25 6.85
CA LYS A 89 2.03 -10.61 7.20
C LYS A 89 0.81 -11.02 6.35
N ILE A 90 -0.27 -10.27 6.45
CA ILE A 90 -1.51 -10.49 5.70
C ILE A 90 -1.80 -9.20 4.96
N LEU A 91 -2.01 -9.21 3.65
CA LEU A 91 -2.24 -8.01 2.83
C LEU A 91 -3.55 -8.15 2.06
N VAL A 92 -4.43 -7.15 2.16
CA VAL A 92 -5.52 -6.95 1.20
C VAL A 92 -5.21 -5.71 0.39
N LEU A 93 -5.08 -5.87 -0.92
CA LEU A 93 -4.74 -4.80 -1.84
C LEU A 93 -5.71 -4.76 -3.02
N THR A 94 -6.31 -3.59 -3.24
CA THR A 94 -6.97 -3.24 -4.50
C THR A 94 -6.15 -2.16 -5.18
N SER A 95 -5.82 -2.35 -6.46
CA SER A 95 -4.91 -1.47 -7.16
C SER A 95 -5.33 -1.25 -8.62
N GLN A 96 -5.30 0.00 -9.06
CA GLN A 96 -5.56 0.40 -10.44
C GLN A 96 -4.41 1.26 -10.96
N CYS A 97 -3.85 0.92 -12.12
CA CYS A 97 -2.79 1.69 -12.78
C CYS A 97 -1.56 1.93 -11.88
N CYS A 98 -1.08 0.88 -11.19
CA CYS A 98 -0.02 1.00 -10.18
C CYS A 98 1.21 0.15 -10.49
N GLY A 99 2.35 0.59 -9.97
CA GLY A 99 3.61 -0.15 -10.04
C GLY A 99 4.14 -0.53 -8.67
N ILE A 100 4.46 -1.81 -8.46
CA ILE A 100 5.10 -2.30 -7.23
C ILE A 100 6.42 -3.01 -7.57
N ARG A 101 7.53 -2.60 -6.94
CA ARG A 101 8.83 -3.25 -7.25
C ARG A 101 9.03 -4.54 -6.46
N TRP A 102 8.80 -4.53 -5.16
CA TRP A 102 9.10 -5.67 -4.29
C TRP A 102 8.00 -5.90 -3.26
N VAL A 103 7.52 -7.15 -3.21
CA VAL A 103 6.47 -7.60 -2.30
C VAL A 103 6.93 -8.85 -1.55
N ALA A 104 7.03 -8.76 -0.22
CA ALA A 104 7.30 -9.87 0.66
C ALA A 104 6.13 -10.05 1.64
N VAL A 105 5.25 -11.02 1.39
CA VAL A 105 4.00 -11.18 2.16
C VAL A 105 3.69 -12.65 2.46
N LYS A 106 3.27 -12.99 3.68
CA LYS A 106 2.89 -14.39 3.95
C LYS A 106 1.60 -14.77 3.22
N ILE A 107 0.55 -13.96 3.36
CA ILE A 107 -0.78 -14.21 2.78
C ILE A 107 -1.33 -12.92 2.15
N PRO A 108 -0.99 -12.65 0.88
CA PRO A 108 -1.66 -11.59 0.10
C PRO A 108 -2.95 -12.05 -0.58
N VAL A 109 -3.92 -11.14 -0.60
CA VAL A 109 -5.09 -11.11 -1.48
C VAL A 109 -4.98 -9.83 -2.29
N LEU A 110 -4.65 -9.94 -3.59
CA LEU A 110 -4.48 -8.79 -4.47
C LEU A 110 -5.50 -8.82 -5.60
N THR A 111 -6.16 -7.69 -5.80
CA THR A 111 -6.98 -7.40 -6.99
C THR A 111 -6.31 -6.27 -7.75
N LEU A 112 -5.79 -6.56 -8.93
CA LEU A 112 -4.96 -5.64 -9.71
C LEU A 112 -5.54 -5.43 -11.10
N GLN A 113 -5.62 -4.17 -11.52
CA GLN A 113 -6.04 -3.77 -12.85
C GLN A 113 -4.99 -2.82 -13.45
N CYS A 114 -4.49 -3.11 -14.66
CA CYS A 114 -3.48 -2.30 -15.33
C CYS A 114 -2.22 -2.04 -14.45
N CYS A 115 -1.76 -3.05 -13.72
CA CYS A 115 -0.66 -2.93 -12.76
C CYS A 115 0.58 -3.73 -13.19
N GLY A 116 1.75 -3.29 -12.71
CA GLY A 116 3.01 -4.00 -12.86
C GLY A 116 3.63 -4.38 -11.52
N ILE A 117 4.02 -5.64 -11.33
CA ILE A 117 4.79 -6.09 -10.16
C ILE A 117 6.10 -6.76 -10.60
N ARG A 118 7.25 -6.29 -10.11
CA ARG A 118 8.55 -6.85 -10.52
C ARG A 118 8.93 -8.12 -9.77
N TRP A 119 8.81 -8.12 -8.44
CA TRP A 119 9.26 -9.21 -7.58
C TRP A 119 8.27 -9.51 -6.46
N VAL A 120 7.89 -10.78 -6.32
CA VAL A 120 6.95 -11.27 -5.30
C VAL A 120 7.52 -12.50 -4.61
N ALA A 121 7.61 -12.47 -3.29
CA ALA A 121 8.02 -13.60 -2.45
C ALA A 121 6.97 -13.84 -1.36
N VAL A 122 6.22 -14.94 -1.47
CA VAL A 122 5.01 -15.16 -0.66
C VAL A 122 4.82 -16.62 -0.28
N LYS A 123 4.04 -16.90 0.78
CA LYS A 123 3.68 -18.30 1.10
C LYS A 123 2.42 -18.73 0.36
N ILE A 124 1.34 -17.98 0.51
CA ILE A 124 0.05 -18.26 -0.10
C ILE A 124 -0.38 -17.03 -0.89
N LEU A 125 -0.47 -17.13 -2.21
CA LEU A 125 -0.78 -16.02 -3.10
C LEU A 125 -2.19 -16.18 -3.66
N VAL A 126 -3.07 -15.21 -3.38
CA VAL A 126 -4.37 -15.08 -4.06
C VAL A 126 -4.34 -13.82 -4.93
N LEU A 127 -4.53 -14.01 -6.23
CA LEU A 127 -4.40 -12.96 -7.25
C LEU A 127 -5.59 -12.95 -8.19
N THR A 128 -6.19 -11.78 -8.33
CA THR A 128 -7.09 -11.43 -9.43
C THR A 128 -6.42 -10.37 -10.27
N LEU A 129 -6.17 -10.67 -11.55
CA LEU A 129 -5.44 -9.79 -12.47
C LEU A 129 -6.27 -9.46 -13.71
N GLN A 130 -6.25 -8.19 -14.09
CA GLN A 130 -6.77 -7.69 -15.36
C GLN A 130 -5.72 -6.78 -16.02
N CYS A 131 -5.23 -7.16 -17.20
CA CYS A 131 -4.21 -6.42 -17.95
C CYS A 131 -2.97 -6.06 -17.10
N CYS A 132 -2.38 -7.03 -16.39
CA CYS A 132 -1.27 -6.80 -15.47
C CYS A 132 -0.03 -7.61 -15.86
N ASP A 133 1.15 -7.04 -15.60
CA ASP A 133 2.44 -7.68 -15.79
C ASP A 133 3.07 -8.07 -14.45
N ILE A 134 3.53 -9.31 -14.34
CA ILE A 134 4.29 -9.78 -13.17
C ILE A 134 5.60 -10.39 -13.65
N GLY A 135 6.72 -9.90 -13.12
CA GLY A 135 8.06 -10.37 -13.49
C GLY A 135 8.43 -11.69 -12.82
N TRP A 136 8.90 -11.64 -11.58
CA TRP A 136 9.39 -12.78 -10.81
C TRP A 136 8.51 -13.08 -9.60
N VAL A 137 8.13 -14.36 -9.45
CA VAL A 137 7.27 -14.82 -8.34
C VAL A 137 7.84 -16.09 -7.71
N ALA A 138 8.03 -16.06 -6.40
CA ALA A 138 8.30 -17.23 -5.56
C ALA A 138 7.11 -17.46 -4.62
N TYR A 139 6.48 -18.62 -4.70
CA TYR A 139 5.31 -18.98 -3.90
C TYR A 139 5.33 -20.45 -3.46
N LYS A 140 4.61 -20.77 -2.38
CA LYS A 140 4.30 -22.17 -2.02
C LYS A 140 2.95 -22.61 -2.56
N ILE A 141 1.95 -21.73 -2.49
CA ILE A 141 0.59 -21.96 -2.99
C ILE A 141 0.16 -20.74 -3.80
N LEU A 142 -0.48 -20.97 -4.94
CA LEU A 142 -0.97 -19.94 -5.84
C LEU A 142 -2.42 -20.22 -6.24
N VAL A 143 -3.26 -19.21 -6.09
CA VAL A 143 -4.62 -19.13 -6.63
C VAL A 143 -4.66 -17.92 -7.56
N LEU A 144 -4.85 -18.16 -8.85
CA LEU A 144 -4.86 -17.14 -9.89
C LEU A 144 -6.21 -17.10 -10.59
N THR A 145 -6.77 -15.90 -10.71
CA THR A 145 -7.89 -15.60 -11.59
C THR A 145 -7.45 -14.52 -12.58
N LEU A 146 -7.54 -14.84 -13.88
CA LEU A 146 -7.22 -13.92 -14.96
C LEU A 146 -8.52 -13.47 -15.63
N GLN A 147 -8.72 -12.16 -15.69
CA GLN A 147 -9.83 -11.55 -16.42
C GLN A 147 -9.24 -10.83 -17.64
N ASN A 148 -9.12 -11.56 -18.75
CA ASN A 148 -8.69 -10.99 -20.03
C ASN A 148 -9.91 -10.43 -20.78
N ASN A 149 -10.12 -9.12 -20.74
CA ASN A 149 -11.07 -8.42 -21.61
C ASN A 149 -10.37 -7.70 -22.78
N GLY A 150 -9.37 -8.35 -23.39
CA GLY A 150 -8.64 -7.79 -24.52
C GLY A 150 -7.59 -8.75 -25.04
N ILE A 151 -7.97 -9.58 -26.02
CA ILE A 151 -7.04 -10.31 -26.88
C ILE A 151 -6.46 -9.27 -27.85
N ARG A 152 -5.13 -9.12 -27.84
CA ARG A 152 -4.36 -8.86 -29.06
C ARG A 152 -3.42 -10.02 -29.25
#